data_AF-A0A2N7XYX9-F1
#
_entry.id   AF-A0A2N7XYX9-F1
#
_cell.length_a   1.000
_cell.length_b   1.000
_cell.length_c   1.000
_cell.angle_alpha   90.00
_cell.angle_beta   90.00
_cell.angle_gamma   90.00
#
_symmetry.space_group_name_H-M   'P 1'
#
loop_
_entity.id
_entity.type
_entity.pdbx_description
1 polymer ?
#
loop_
_entity_poly.entity_id
_entity_poly.type
_entity_poly.pdbx_seq_one_letter_code
_entity_poly.pdbx_strand_id
1 'polypeptide(L)'
;MNTHFSCVGCGKCCTDHHVPLTLEEARSWAADGGNVIVLVEGFLGSGLGLPELQRDHAQRRSAIVPSGNTEAYVAITFAAYNAGRCRNLDEDDRCRIYERRPLVCRIYPMEINPHIPLNPAAKDCPPESWEQGPALIVGGELMDKELAELIRRSRQADRDDIQAKEAVCGLLGIHTTALKGDGFTAYLPDMGLFAQAIELATQEVVQANEWVFHVSGMDIAEQLLDAGARIATEVPANYAFISLRAA
;
A
#
# COMPACT_ATOMS: atom_id res chain seq x y z
N MET A 1 8.31 3.85 -26.69
CA MET A 1 8.60 5.22 -26.22
C MET A 1 9.91 5.17 -25.47
N ASN A 2 10.82 6.12 -25.70
CA ASN A 2 12.06 6.23 -24.93
C ASN A 2 11.84 7.25 -23.82
N THR A 3 12.28 6.94 -22.61
CA THR A 3 12.07 7.77 -21.42
C THR A 3 13.38 7.88 -20.65
N HIS A 4 13.78 9.10 -20.29
CA HIS A 4 14.86 9.37 -19.35
C HIS A 4 14.27 9.75 -18.00
N PHE A 5 15.02 9.54 -16.93
CA PHE A 5 14.62 10.05 -15.64
C PHE A 5 15.81 10.31 -14.72
N SER A 6 15.75 11.42 -13.97
CA SER A 6 16.57 11.67 -12.79
C SER A 6 15.80 12.50 -11.78
N CYS A 7 15.80 12.07 -10.52
CA CYS A 7 15.28 12.89 -9.43
C CYS A 7 16.09 14.18 -9.30
N VAL A 8 15.43 15.34 -9.41
CA VAL A 8 16.07 16.67 -9.26
C VAL A 8 16.05 17.20 -7.82
N GLY A 9 15.43 16.48 -6.88
CA GLY A 9 15.30 16.94 -5.49
C GLY A 9 14.24 18.04 -5.32
N CYS A 10 13.12 17.98 -6.04
CA CYS A 10 12.07 19.00 -5.97
C CYS A 10 11.08 18.83 -4.80
N GLY A 11 11.24 17.81 -3.95
CA GLY A 11 10.37 17.55 -2.79
C GLY A 11 8.92 17.09 -3.10
N LYS A 12 8.42 17.22 -4.33
CA LYS A 12 7.00 16.98 -4.68
C LYS A 12 6.50 15.58 -4.38
N CYS A 13 7.14 14.54 -4.91
CA CYS A 13 6.77 13.15 -4.62
C CYS A 13 7.11 12.69 -3.18
N CYS A 14 7.75 13.57 -2.39
CA CYS A 14 8.11 13.34 -0.99
C CYS A 14 7.23 14.16 -0.03
N THR A 15 6.19 14.84 -0.53
CA THR A 15 5.30 15.73 0.25
C THR A 15 3.87 15.28 0.05
N ASP A 16 3.10 15.13 1.14
CA ASP A 16 1.69 14.69 1.12
C ASP A 16 1.45 13.32 0.46
N HIS A 17 2.51 12.49 0.39
CA HIS A 17 2.46 11.16 -0.18
C HIS A 17 2.64 10.10 0.90
N HIS A 18 1.71 9.15 0.93
CA HIS A 18 1.89 7.90 1.64
C HIS A 18 2.92 7.05 0.91
N VAL A 19 3.94 6.60 1.65
CA VAL A 19 5.03 5.79 1.10
C VAL A 19 4.85 4.36 1.58
N PRO A 20 4.38 3.42 0.74
CA PRO A 20 4.28 2.01 1.11
C PRO A 20 5.60 1.47 1.66
N LEU A 21 5.51 0.74 2.76
CA LEU A 21 6.62 0.16 3.49
C LEU A 21 6.49 -1.37 3.49
N THR A 22 7.63 -2.05 3.38
CA THR A 22 7.73 -3.44 3.83
C THR A 22 7.51 -3.52 5.35
N LEU A 23 7.32 -4.72 5.90
CA LEU A 23 7.19 -4.91 7.33
C LEU A 23 8.42 -4.39 8.08
N GLU A 24 9.62 -4.70 7.59
CA GLU A 24 10.88 -4.26 8.17
C GLU A 24 11.08 -2.73 8.04
N GLU A 25 10.68 -2.15 6.91
CA GLU A 25 10.71 -0.71 6.71
C GLU A 25 9.71 0.01 7.64
N ALA A 26 8.53 -0.57 7.88
CA ALA A 26 7.55 -0.04 8.83
C ALA A 26 8.07 -0.09 10.28
N ARG A 27 8.73 -1.20 10.67
CA ARG A 27 9.42 -1.33 11.96
C ARG A 27 10.47 -0.23 12.12
N SER A 28 11.37 -0.10 11.16
CA SER A 28 12.43 0.91 11.17
C SER A 28 11.88 2.34 11.17
N TRP A 29 10.83 2.60 10.39
CA TRP A 29 10.21 3.92 10.29
C TRP A 29 9.58 4.35 11.62
N ALA A 30 8.86 3.44 12.29
CA ALA A 30 8.29 3.67 13.61
C ALA A 30 9.39 3.88 14.67
N ALA A 31 10.44 3.05 14.66
CA ALA A 31 11.58 3.19 15.57
C ALA A 31 12.32 4.52 15.41
N ASP A 32 12.42 5.03 14.17
CA ASP A 32 13.02 6.32 13.88
C ASP A 32 12.09 7.49 14.29
N GLY A 33 10.89 7.24 14.83
CA GLY A 33 9.92 8.25 15.29
C GLY A 33 8.94 8.73 14.22
N GLY A 34 8.79 7.99 13.13
CA GLY A 34 7.78 8.25 12.09
C GLY A 34 6.44 7.59 12.41
N ASN A 35 5.35 8.16 11.89
CA ASN A 35 4.03 7.53 11.97
C ASN A 35 3.78 6.61 10.77
N VAL A 36 3.09 5.49 11.02
CA VAL A 36 2.65 4.55 9.99
C VAL A 36 1.12 4.57 9.93
N ILE A 37 0.59 4.76 8.72
CA ILE A 37 -0.84 4.58 8.42
C ILE A 37 -1.06 3.18 7.85
N VAL A 38 -2.13 2.52 8.26
CA VAL A 38 -2.55 1.22 7.73
C VAL A 38 -3.73 1.45 6.80
N LEU A 39 -3.53 1.16 5.52
CA LEU A 39 -4.56 1.23 4.49
C LEU A 39 -5.01 -0.19 4.13
N VAL A 40 -6.32 -0.43 4.19
CA VAL A 40 -6.89 -1.75 3.93
C VAL A 40 -8.01 -1.69 2.90
N GLU A 41 -7.87 -2.53 1.87
CA GLU A 41 -8.87 -2.82 0.83
C GLU A 41 -8.94 -4.34 0.63
N GLY A 42 -10.08 -4.83 0.17
CA GLY A 42 -10.31 -6.25 0.01
C GLY A 42 -11.28 -6.57 -1.11
N PHE A 43 -11.30 -7.82 -1.54
CA PHE A 43 -12.15 -8.30 -2.63
C PHE A 43 -12.54 -9.76 -2.38
N LEU A 44 -13.56 -10.24 -3.09
CA LEU A 44 -14.02 -11.63 -2.94
C LEU A 44 -13.44 -12.53 -4.02
N GLY A 45 -13.35 -13.84 -3.74
CA GLY A 45 -12.90 -14.85 -4.71
C GLY A 45 -13.72 -14.88 -6.00
N SER A 46 -15.00 -14.50 -5.93
CA SER A 46 -15.88 -14.30 -7.09
C SER A 46 -15.37 -13.24 -8.09
N GLY A 47 -14.45 -12.37 -7.66
CA GLY A 47 -13.97 -11.22 -8.43
C GLY A 47 -14.70 -9.91 -8.14
N LEU A 48 -15.67 -9.92 -7.25
CA LEU A 48 -16.30 -8.68 -6.79
C LEU A 48 -15.24 -7.75 -6.17
N GLY A 49 -15.11 -6.54 -6.71
CA GLY A 49 -14.08 -5.57 -6.33
C GLY A 49 -12.76 -5.67 -7.10
N LEU A 50 -12.63 -6.50 -8.14
CA LEU A 50 -11.35 -6.67 -8.84
C LEU A 50 -11.48 -6.94 -10.35
N PRO A 51 -10.86 -6.11 -11.22
CA PRO A 51 -10.73 -6.41 -12.64
C PRO A 51 -9.97 -7.72 -12.87
N GLU A 52 -10.43 -8.55 -13.82
CA GLU A 52 -9.90 -9.90 -14.05
C GLU A 52 -8.39 -9.92 -14.30
N LEU A 53 -7.87 -8.97 -15.09
CA LEU A 53 -6.45 -8.85 -15.43
C LEU A 53 -5.55 -8.62 -14.20
N GLN A 54 -6.09 -8.07 -13.12
CA GLN A 54 -5.34 -7.77 -11.89
C GLN A 54 -5.46 -8.87 -10.83
N ARG A 55 -6.24 -9.93 -11.10
CA ARG A 55 -6.60 -10.96 -10.12
C ARG A 55 -5.40 -11.67 -9.52
N ASP A 56 -4.56 -12.24 -10.36
CA ASP A 56 -3.38 -13.00 -9.92
C ASP A 56 -2.42 -12.11 -9.11
N HIS A 57 -2.17 -10.89 -9.58
CA HIS A 57 -1.29 -9.95 -8.88
C HIS A 57 -1.84 -9.59 -7.49
N ALA A 58 -3.13 -9.25 -7.39
CA ALA A 58 -3.75 -8.85 -6.12
C ALA A 58 -3.87 -10.01 -5.14
N GLN A 59 -4.29 -11.20 -5.59
CA GLN A 59 -4.43 -12.38 -4.73
C GLN A 59 -3.11 -12.77 -4.06
N ARG A 60 -2.01 -12.75 -4.81
CA ARG A 60 -0.68 -13.13 -4.27
C ARG A 60 -0.16 -12.23 -3.15
N ARG A 61 -0.68 -11.00 -3.04
CA ARG A 61 -0.30 -10.01 -2.02
C ARG A 61 -1.41 -9.74 -1.01
N SER A 62 -2.40 -10.62 -0.93
CA SER A 62 -3.55 -10.49 -0.02
C SER A 62 -3.59 -11.65 0.96
N ALA A 63 -4.03 -11.38 2.18
CA ALA A 63 -4.36 -12.41 3.16
C ALA A 63 -5.76 -12.96 2.86
N ILE A 64 -5.91 -14.28 2.94
CA ILE A 64 -7.23 -14.92 2.87
C ILE A 64 -7.78 -14.96 4.28
N VAL A 65 -8.95 -14.35 4.48
CA VAL A 65 -9.55 -14.17 5.80
C VAL A 65 -11.04 -14.50 5.78
N PRO A 66 -11.61 -15.01 6.88
CA PRO A 66 -13.04 -15.30 6.96
C PRO A 66 -13.87 -14.00 6.97
N SER A 67 -15.02 -14.01 6.27
CA SER A 67 -16.01 -12.94 6.31
C SER A 67 -17.41 -13.51 6.15
N GLY A 68 -18.19 -13.59 7.24
CA GLY A 68 -19.53 -14.19 7.17
C GLY A 68 -19.48 -15.66 6.73
N ASN A 69 -20.11 -15.96 5.59
CA ASN A 69 -20.20 -17.29 5.01
C ASN A 69 -19.22 -17.49 3.83
N THR A 70 -18.26 -16.58 3.64
CA THR A 70 -17.28 -16.62 2.54
C THR A 70 -15.88 -16.24 3.03
N GLU A 71 -14.93 -16.24 2.11
CA GLU A 71 -13.57 -15.74 2.33
C GLU A 71 -13.35 -14.44 1.54
N ALA A 72 -12.64 -13.51 2.17
CA ALA A 72 -12.17 -12.29 1.55
C ALA A 72 -10.65 -12.36 1.33
N TYR A 73 -10.19 -11.70 0.28
CA TYR A 73 -8.79 -11.41 0.04
C TYR A 73 -8.54 -9.98 0.48
N VAL A 74 -7.75 -9.78 1.52
CA VAL A 74 -7.48 -8.46 2.11
C VAL A 74 -6.04 -8.04 1.83
N ALA A 75 -5.88 -6.92 1.13
CA ALA A 75 -4.60 -6.28 0.87
C ALA A 75 -4.35 -5.20 1.95
N ILE A 76 -3.22 -5.34 2.65
CA ILE A 76 -2.84 -4.47 3.77
C ILE A 76 -1.59 -3.70 3.39
N THR A 77 -1.70 -2.38 3.35
CA THR A 77 -0.57 -1.48 3.08
C THR A 77 -0.21 -0.72 4.34
N PHE A 78 0.97 -1.00 4.89
CA PHE A 78 1.63 -0.10 5.83
C PHE A 78 2.31 0.98 5.02
N ALA A 79 2.02 2.24 5.31
CA ALA A 79 2.65 3.35 4.63
C ALA A 79 3.15 4.39 5.63
N ALA A 80 4.28 5.03 5.31
CA ALA A 80 4.69 6.21 6.06
C ALA A 80 3.60 7.28 5.95
N TYR A 81 3.12 7.75 7.10
CA TYR A 81 2.15 8.84 7.16
C TYR A 81 2.90 10.17 7.11
N ASN A 82 2.95 10.78 5.92
CA ASN A 82 3.58 12.07 5.68
C ASN A 82 2.52 13.12 5.34
N ALA A 83 1.84 13.65 6.35
CA ALA A 83 1.06 14.88 6.17
C ALA A 83 2.05 16.06 6.08
N GLY A 84 2.21 16.62 4.89
CA GLY A 84 3.23 17.59 4.54
C GLY A 84 4.55 16.96 4.11
N ARG A 85 5.65 17.71 4.30
CA ARG A 85 7.00 17.31 3.84
C ARG A 85 7.48 16.06 4.59
N CYS A 86 8.01 15.09 3.86
CA CYS A 86 8.64 13.90 4.45
C CYS A 86 9.74 14.32 5.43
N ARG A 87 9.69 13.76 6.65
CA ARG A 87 10.64 14.04 7.75
C ARG A 87 12.12 13.82 7.41
N ASN A 88 12.38 13.01 6.38
CA ASN A 88 13.72 12.68 5.96
C ASN A 88 14.30 13.66 4.94
N LEU A 89 13.53 14.64 4.45
CA LEU A 89 14.07 15.72 3.62
C LEU A 89 14.96 16.65 4.46
N ASP A 90 16.02 17.17 3.84
CA ASP A 90 16.79 18.30 4.36
C ASP A 90 16.17 19.65 3.93
N GLU A 91 16.93 20.72 4.11
CA GLU A 91 16.52 22.08 3.77
C GLU A 91 16.44 22.30 2.24
N ASP A 92 17.15 21.49 1.46
CA ASP A 92 17.23 21.55 0.00
C ASP A 92 16.33 20.50 -0.68
N ASP A 93 15.35 19.94 0.03
CA ASP A 93 14.44 18.89 -0.44
C ASP A 93 15.15 17.60 -0.91
N ARG A 94 16.39 17.36 -0.45
CA ARG A 94 17.11 16.11 -0.67
C ARG A 94 16.85 15.17 0.50
N CYS A 95 16.62 13.89 0.20
CA CYS A 95 16.36 12.93 1.28
C CYS A 95 17.66 12.49 1.95
N ARG A 96 17.73 12.58 3.28
CA ARG A 96 18.91 12.29 4.11
C ARG A 96 19.20 10.81 4.30
N ILE A 97 18.31 9.92 3.85
CA ILE A 97 18.40 8.48 4.07
C ILE A 97 18.53 7.68 2.76
N TYR A 98 19.25 8.19 1.75
CA TYR A 98 19.39 7.53 0.43
C TYR A 98 19.62 6.00 0.50
N GLU A 99 20.52 5.56 1.37
CA GLU A 99 20.88 4.15 1.55
C GLU A 99 19.80 3.30 2.23
N ARG A 100 18.95 3.94 3.05
CA ARG A 100 17.86 3.31 3.82
C ARG A 100 16.47 3.69 3.31
N ARG A 101 16.36 4.29 2.12
CA ARG A 101 15.07 4.65 1.51
C ARG A 101 14.15 3.43 1.45
N PRO A 102 12.83 3.59 1.67
CA PRO A 102 11.88 2.54 1.38
C PRO A 102 12.00 2.05 -0.07
N LEU A 103 11.75 0.77 -0.33
CA LEU A 103 11.86 0.17 -1.66
C LEU A 103 11.05 0.95 -2.70
N VAL A 104 9.83 1.38 -2.36
CA VAL A 104 8.98 2.19 -3.26
C VAL A 104 9.64 3.52 -3.65
N CYS A 105 10.39 4.15 -2.74
CA CYS A 105 11.14 5.38 -3.05
C CYS A 105 12.37 5.11 -3.93
N ARG A 106 12.98 3.91 -3.83
CA ARG A 106 14.13 3.53 -4.66
C ARG A 106 13.73 3.17 -6.08
N ILE A 107 12.54 2.60 -6.27
CA ILE A 107 12.05 2.25 -7.60
C ILE A 107 11.41 3.42 -8.35
N TYR A 108 11.12 4.52 -7.65
CA TYR A 108 10.47 5.69 -8.26
C TYR A 108 11.30 6.20 -9.46
N PRO A 109 10.69 6.40 -10.65
CA PRO A 109 9.27 6.63 -10.87
C PRO A 109 8.47 5.39 -11.27
N MET A 110 9.08 4.21 -11.27
CA MET A 110 8.45 2.96 -11.72
C MET A 110 7.26 2.55 -10.82
N GLU A 111 6.37 1.76 -11.40
CA GLU A 111 5.19 1.22 -10.71
C GLU A 111 5.46 -0.15 -10.10
N ILE A 112 5.00 -0.35 -8.86
CA ILE A 112 5.01 -1.68 -8.24
C ILE A 112 4.04 -2.60 -8.97
N ASN A 113 2.84 -2.13 -9.32
CA ASN A 113 1.85 -2.96 -10.02
C ASN A 113 2.32 -3.23 -11.47
N PRO A 114 2.56 -4.49 -11.87
CA PRO A 114 3.05 -4.82 -13.21
C PRO A 114 2.05 -4.48 -14.34
N HIS A 115 0.78 -4.25 -14.02
CA HIS A 115 -0.26 -3.90 -14.98
C HIS A 115 -0.41 -2.39 -15.19
N ILE A 116 0.30 -1.56 -14.42
CA ILE A 116 0.28 -0.10 -14.57
C ILE A 116 1.57 0.32 -15.28
N PRO A 117 1.50 0.78 -16.54
CA PRO A 117 2.67 1.30 -17.23
C PRO A 117 3.11 2.63 -16.62
N LEU A 118 4.42 2.91 -16.68
CA LEU A 118 4.93 4.23 -16.33
C LEU A 118 4.30 5.30 -17.23
N ASN A 119 3.61 6.26 -16.62
CA ASN A 119 3.12 7.45 -17.30
C ASN A 119 3.76 8.70 -16.66
N PRO A 120 4.72 9.36 -17.32
CA PRO A 120 5.34 10.59 -16.82
C PRO A 120 4.35 11.70 -16.46
N ALA A 121 3.25 11.82 -17.22
CA ALA A 121 2.24 12.86 -16.99
C ALA A 121 1.40 12.61 -15.72
N ALA A 122 1.42 11.40 -15.17
CA ALA A 122 0.74 11.04 -13.93
C ALA A 122 1.66 11.14 -12.70
N LYS A 123 2.87 11.71 -12.85
CA LYS A 123 3.84 11.89 -11.77
C LYS A 123 4.00 13.38 -11.47
N ASP A 124 4.22 13.71 -10.20
CA ASP A 124 4.40 15.11 -9.77
C ASP A 124 5.77 15.71 -10.14
N CYS A 125 6.69 14.90 -10.64
CA CYS A 125 8.03 15.36 -10.98
C CYS A 125 7.98 16.41 -12.11
N PRO A 126 8.74 17.51 -11.99
CA PRO A 126 8.73 18.56 -13.00
C PRO A 126 9.44 18.09 -14.29
N PRO A 127 9.24 18.78 -15.42
CA PRO A 127 9.74 18.37 -16.74
C PRO A 127 11.24 18.06 -16.77
N GLU A 128 12.05 18.82 -16.02
CA GLU A 128 13.51 18.66 -15.97
C GLU A 128 13.89 17.26 -15.47
N SER A 129 13.05 16.61 -14.66
CA SER A 129 13.30 15.24 -14.20
C SER A 129 13.24 14.21 -15.33
N TRP A 130 12.57 14.52 -16.44
CA TRP A 130 12.34 13.62 -17.58
C TRP A 130 13.23 13.91 -18.78
N GLU A 131 13.89 15.07 -18.78
CA GLU A 131 14.76 15.54 -19.86
C GLU A 131 16.23 15.16 -19.63
N GLN A 132 16.58 14.76 -18.40
CA GLN A 132 17.95 14.45 -18.00
C GLN A 132 18.07 13.07 -17.34
N GLY A 133 19.31 12.63 -17.14
CA GLY A 133 19.62 11.35 -16.52
C GLY A 133 19.80 10.22 -17.53
N PRO A 134 20.05 8.99 -17.04
CA PRO A 134 20.19 7.82 -17.89
C PRO A 134 18.87 7.49 -18.58
N ALA A 135 18.96 6.79 -19.71
CA ALA A 135 17.79 6.21 -20.36
C ALA A 135 17.17 5.17 -19.41
N LEU A 136 15.94 5.43 -18.97
CA LEU A 136 15.19 4.55 -18.08
C LEU A 136 14.49 3.45 -18.90
N ILE A 137 13.77 3.85 -19.95
CA ILE A 137 13.06 2.93 -20.85
C ILE A 137 13.52 3.19 -22.28
N VAL A 138 13.88 2.13 -23.01
CA VAL A 138 14.19 2.18 -24.45
C VAL A 138 13.41 1.08 -25.14
N GLY A 139 12.65 1.42 -26.19
CA GLY A 139 11.85 0.43 -26.92
C GLY A 139 10.77 -0.26 -26.07
N GLY A 140 10.40 0.30 -24.92
CA GLY A 140 9.46 -0.32 -23.97
C GLY A 140 10.10 -1.21 -22.91
N GLU A 141 11.42 -1.40 -22.95
CA GLU A 141 12.16 -2.20 -21.96
C GLU A 141 12.85 -1.30 -20.93
N LEU A 142 12.83 -1.73 -19.66
CA LEU A 142 13.58 -1.10 -18.58
C LEU A 142 15.08 -1.40 -18.75
N MET A 143 15.90 -0.35 -18.86
CA MET A 143 17.34 -0.50 -19.13
C MET A 143 18.16 -0.83 -17.89
N ASP A 144 17.74 -0.30 -16.74
CA ASP A 144 18.43 -0.48 -15.48
C ASP A 144 18.08 -1.83 -14.82
N LYS A 145 19.07 -2.73 -14.81
CA LYS A 145 18.94 -4.08 -14.24
C LYS A 145 18.87 -4.06 -12.71
N GLU A 146 19.53 -3.11 -12.05
CA GLU A 146 19.48 -2.97 -10.60
C GLU A 146 18.10 -2.50 -10.17
N LEU A 147 17.53 -1.52 -10.90
CA LEU A 147 16.16 -1.08 -10.72
C LEU A 147 15.15 -2.22 -10.98
N ALA A 148 15.38 -3.04 -12.00
CA ALA A 148 14.54 -4.22 -12.27
C ALA A 148 14.56 -5.22 -11.09
N GLU A 149 15.71 -5.44 -10.45
CA GLU A 149 15.82 -6.25 -9.23
C GLU A 149 15.09 -5.59 -8.06
N LEU A 150 15.23 -4.28 -7.85
CA LEU A 150 14.51 -3.57 -6.79
C LEU A 150 12.99 -3.67 -6.94
N ILE A 151 12.46 -3.58 -8.17
CA ILE A 151 11.03 -3.78 -8.46
C ILE A 151 10.61 -5.21 -8.09
N ARG A 152 11.42 -6.22 -8.46
CA ARG A 152 11.14 -7.62 -8.09
C ARG A 152 11.13 -7.79 -6.57
N ARG A 153 12.13 -7.24 -5.86
CA ARG A 153 12.20 -7.27 -4.39
C ARG A 153 11.01 -6.59 -3.73
N SER A 154 10.60 -5.42 -4.22
CA SER A 154 9.42 -4.70 -3.70
C SER A 154 8.15 -5.54 -3.82
N ARG A 155 7.93 -6.18 -4.99
CA ARG A 155 6.79 -7.08 -5.20
C ARG A 155 6.87 -8.34 -4.36
N GLN A 156 8.08 -8.85 -4.11
CA GLN A 156 8.26 -10.04 -3.29
C GLN A 156 7.99 -9.75 -1.82
N ALA A 157 8.46 -8.60 -1.31
CA ALA A 157 8.18 -8.17 0.06
C ALA A 157 6.67 -8.04 0.33
N ASP A 158 5.90 -7.49 -0.62
CA ASP A 158 4.43 -7.45 -0.50
C ASP A 158 3.79 -8.84 -0.30
N ARG A 159 4.38 -9.90 -0.87
CA ARG A 159 3.90 -11.29 -0.71
C ARG A 159 4.39 -11.92 0.58
N ASP A 160 5.65 -11.71 0.91
CA ASP A 160 6.28 -12.30 2.10
C ASP A 160 5.70 -11.68 3.38
N ASP A 161 5.37 -10.40 3.35
CA ASP A 161 4.92 -9.64 4.52
C ASP A 161 3.43 -9.81 4.82
N ILE A 162 2.60 -10.24 3.87
CA ILE A 162 1.14 -10.07 3.99
C ILE A 162 0.53 -10.78 5.20
N GLN A 163 1.02 -11.98 5.53
CA GLN A 163 0.53 -12.74 6.68
C GLN A 163 0.91 -12.06 8.00
N ALA A 164 2.13 -11.55 8.10
CA ALA A 164 2.57 -10.80 9.27
C ALA A 164 1.82 -9.46 9.40
N LYS A 165 1.54 -8.78 8.29
CA LYS A 165 0.73 -7.55 8.27
C LYS A 165 -0.71 -7.82 8.73
N GLU A 166 -1.30 -8.95 8.35
CA GLU A 166 -2.63 -9.38 8.84
C GLU A 166 -2.59 -9.66 10.34
N ALA A 167 -1.59 -10.40 10.83
CA ALA A 167 -1.41 -10.66 12.26
C ALA A 167 -1.25 -9.37 13.07
N VAL A 168 -0.46 -8.41 12.59
CA VAL A 168 -0.33 -7.08 13.20
C VAL A 168 -1.68 -6.36 13.24
N CYS A 169 -2.44 -6.37 12.14
CA CYS A 169 -3.79 -5.80 12.11
C CYS A 169 -4.68 -6.45 13.18
N GLY A 170 -4.67 -7.78 13.30
CA GLY A 170 -5.42 -8.50 14.32
C GLY A 170 -5.08 -8.09 15.75
N LEU A 171 -3.80 -7.97 16.07
CA LEU A 171 -3.31 -7.52 17.38
C LEU A 171 -3.72 -6.07 17.71
N LEU A 172 -3.93 -5.24 16.68
CA LEU A 172 -4.38 -3.85 16.80
C LEU A 172 -5.91 -3.71 16.74
N GLY A 173 -6.65 -4.81 16.60
CA GLY A 173 -8.10 -4.78 16.43
C GLY A 173 -8.55 -4.21 15.08
N ILE A 174 -7.69 -4.26 14.06
CA ILE A 174 -7.99 -3.85 12.68
C ILE A 174 -8.56 -5.05 11.92
N HIS A 175 -9.84 -4.99 11.57
CA HIS A 175 -10.57 -6.08 10.90
C HIS A 175 -11.70 -5.56 9.99
N THR A 176 -11.71 -4.25 9.68
CA THR A 176 -12.61 -3.68 8.68
C THR A 176 -11.82 -3.29 7.44
N THR A 177 -12.30 -3.72 6.29
CA THR A 177 -11.71 -3.43 4.98
C THR A 177 -12.70 -2.65 4.12
N ALA A 178 -12.19 -1.82 3.20
CA ALA A 178 -13.02 -1.32 2.11
C ALA A 178 -13.14 -2.38 1.00
N LEU A 179 -14.18 -2.29 0.16
CA LEU A 179 -14.18 -3.04 -1.10
C LEU A 179 -13.18 -2.37 -2.08
N LYS A 180 -12.31 -3.17 -2.68
CA LYS A 180 -11.35 -2.71 -3.67
C LYS A 180 -12.08 -2.09 -4.86
N GLY A 181 -11.61 -0.91 -5.27
CA GLY A 181 -12.26 -0.07 -6.27
C GLY A 181 -13.41 0.80 -5.75
N ASP A 182 -13.92 0.54 -4.54
CA ASP A 182 -14.90 1.41 -3.86
C ASP A 182 -14.23 2.39 -2.90
N GLY A 183 -13.18 1.97 -2.19
CA GLY A 183 -12.50 2.83 -1.22
C GLY A 183 -11.28 2.19 -0.56
N PHE A 184 -10.79 2.88 0.48
CA PHE A 184 -9.84 2.37 1.47
C PHE A 184 -10.36 2.63 2.89
N THR A 185 -10.08 1.71 3.80
CA THR A 185 -10.13 2.02 5.24
C THR A 185 -8.73 2.44 5.69
N ALA A 186 -8.65 3.51 6.45
CA ALA A 186 -7.40 4.12 6.88
C ALA A 186 -7.34 4.22 8.41
N TYR A 187 -6.35 3.56 9.00
CA TYR A 187 -6.12 3.51 10.44
C TYR A 187 -4.80 4.20 10.76
N LEU A 188 -4.81 5.01 11.81
CA LEU A 188 -3.60 5.61 12.38
C LEU A 188 -3.39 5.04 13.80
N PRO A 189 -2.75 3.87 13.94
CA PRO A 189 -2.58 3.22 15.24
C PRO A 189 -1.63 4.02 16.15
N ASP A 190 -1.69 3.74 17.45
CA ASP A 190 -0.65 4.16 18.38
C ASP A 190 0.68 3.49 18.00
N MET A 191 1.77 4.25 17.86
CA MET A 191 3.05 3.71 17.39
C MET A 191 3.72 2.78 18.40
N GLY A 192 3.44 2.95 19.71
CA GLY A 192 3.91 2.04 20.74
C GLY A 192 3.21 0.69 20.66
N LEU A 193 1.90 0.68 20.45
CA LEU A 193 1.14 -0.55 20.21
C LEU A 193 1.50 -1.19 18.87
N PHE A 194 1.69 -0.39 17.82
CA PHE A 194 2.11 -0.87 16.50
C PHE A 194 3.47 -1.58 16.54
N ALA A 195 4.47 -0.99 17.21
CA ALA A 195 5.77 -1.62 17.38
C ALA A 195 5.68 -2.94 18.15
N GLN A 196 4.92 -2.98 19.25
CA GLN A 196 4.69 -4.22 20.01
C GLN A 196 3.99 -5.29 19.17
N ALA A 197 2.99 -4.90 18.37
CA ALA A 197 2.28 -5.81 17.48
C ALA A 197 3.20 -6.41 16.42
N ILE A 198 4.15 -5.64 15.86
CA ILE A 198 5.16 -6.15 14.93
C ILE A 198 6.05 -7.21 15.60
N GLU A 199 6.51 -6.98 16.83
CA GLU A 199 7.33 -7.97 17.54
C GLU A 199 6.54 -9.28 17.77
N LEU A 200 5.30 -9.17 18.27
CA LEU A 200 4.46 -10.33 18.56
C LEU A 200 4.08 -11.13 17.30
N ALA A 201 3.72 -10.44 16.21
CA ALA A 201 3.35 -11.07 14.94
C ALA A 201 4.50 -11.87 14.30
N THR A 202 5.75 -11.58 14.65
CA THR A 202 6.91 -12.36 14.18
C THR A 202 7.20 -13.61 15.02
N GLN A 203 6.61 -13.73 16.21
CA GLN A 203 6.91 -14.76 17.19
C GLN A 203 5.79 -15.81 17.31
N GLU A 204 4.55 -15.41 17.10
CA GLU A 204 3.38 -16.25 17.35
C GLU A 204 2.51 -16.47 16.10
N VAL A 205 1.83 -17.61 16.06
CA VAL A 205 0.77 -17.85 15.08
C VAL A 205 -0.50 -17.17 15.59
N VAL A 206 -0.86 -16.04 15.00
CA VAL A 206 -2.10 -15.33 15.28
C VAL A 206 -3.23 -15.96 14.46
N GLN A 207 -4.37 -16.25 15.08
CA GLN A 207 -5.55 -16.71 14.37
C GLN A 207 -6.18 -15.54 13.59
N ALA A 208 -6.52 -15.78 12.32
CA ALA A 208 -7.18 -14.79 11.47
C ALA A 208 -8.50 -14.35 12.11
N ASN A 209 -8.70 -13.03 12.22
CA ASN A 209 -9.95 -12.48 12.73
C ASN A 209 -11.05 -12.59 11.68
N GLU A 210 -12.32 -12.50 12.09
CA GLU A 210 -13.41 -12.29 11.13
C GLU A 210 -13.34 -10.86 10.61
N TRP A 211 -13.24 -10.70 9.29
CA TRP A 211 -13.19 -9.41 8.62
C TRP A 211 -14.56 -8.98 8.11
N VAL A 212 -14.80 -7.67 8.12
CA VAL A 212 -16.03 -7.06 7.61
C VAL A 212 -15.74 -5.97 6.58
N PHE A 213 -16.66 -5.76 5.65
CA PHE A 213 -16.57 -4.72 4.63
C PHE A 213 -17.28 -3.45 5.05
N HIS A 214 -16.61 -2.30 4.88
CA HIS A 214 -17.26 -0.99 4.81
C HIS A 214 -17.29 -0.54 3.36
N VAL A 215 -18.46 -0.15 2.87
CA VAL A 215 -18.67 0.29 1.50
C VAL A 215 -19.43 1.60 1.43
N SER A 216 -19.26 2.32 0.32
CA SER A 216 -19.80 3.67 0.11
C SER A 216 -21.32 3.71 -0.13
N GLY A 217 -21.93 2.59 -0.56
CA GLY A 217 -23.31 2.57 -1.03
C GLY A 217 -24.02 1.25 -0.81
N MET A 218 -25.35 1.33 -0.70
CA MET A 218 -26.23 0.17 -0.48
C MET A 218 -26.18 -0.84 -1.64
N ASP A 219 -25.99 -0.36 -2.87
CA ASP A 219 -25.90 -1.20 -4.06
C ASP A 219 -24.72 -2.18 -4.01
N ILE A 220 -23.58 -1.74 -3.45
CA ILE A 220 -22.41 -2.59 -3.21
C ILE A 220 -22.64 -3.48 -1.99
N ALA A 221 -23.28 -2.94 -0.96
CA ALA A 221 -23.57 -3.70 0.25
C ALA A 221 -24.45 -4.93 -0.04
N GLU A 222 -25.50 -4.77 -0.83
CA GLU A 222 -26.36 -5.88 -1.26
C GLU A 222 -25.55 -6.96 -2.00
N GLN A 223 -24.69 -6.56 -2.94
CA GLN A 223 -23.83 -7.51 -3.68
C GLN A 223 -22.88 -8.30 -2.77
N LEU A 224 -22.34 -7.67 -1.73
CA LEU A 224 -21.46 -8.32 -0.76
C LEU A 224 -22.21 -9.30 0.13
N LEU A 225 -23.40 -8.92 0.61
CA LEU A 225 -24.27 -9.80 1.41
C LEU A 225 -24.73 -11.01 0.59
N ASP A 226 -25.14 -10.80 -0.67
CA ASP A 226 -25.52 -11.87 -1.59
C ASP A 226 -24.35 -12.82 -1.87
N ALA A 227 -23.11 -12.31 -1.89
CA ALA A 227 -21.89 -13.11 -2.01
C ALA A 227 -21.45 -13.76 -0.68
N GLY A 228 -22.20 -13.57 0.40
CA GLY A 228 -21.97 -14.18 1.71
C GLY A 228 -20.99 -13.44 2.61
N ALA A 229 -20.49 -12.27 2.21
CA ALA A 229 -19.57 -11.46 3.01
C ALA A 229 -20.30 -10.70 4.12
N ARG A 230 -19.57 -10.34 5.19
CA ARG A 230 -20.12 -9.53 6.28
C ARG A 230 -19.83 -8.04 6.04
N ILE A 231 -20.79 -7.20 6.42
CA ILE A 231 -20.69 -5.74 6.31
C ILE A 231 -20.65 -5.12 7.70
N ALA A 232 -19.87 -4.04 7.84
CA ALA A 232 -19.84 -3.22 9.03
C ALA A 232 -21.21 -2.53 9.21
N THR A 233 -21.91 -2.83 10.32
CA THR A 233 -23.19 -2.21 10.65
C THR A 233 -23.03 -0.87 11.39
N GLU A 234 -21.84 -0.63 11.94
CA GLU A 234 -21.45 0.61 12.61
C GLU A 234 -20.08 1.02 12.08
N VAL A 235 -19.87 2.32 11.84
CA VAL A 235 -18.55 2.87 11.52
C VAL A 235 -17.90 3.28 12.85
N PRO A 236 -16.96 2.49 13.39
CA PRO A 236 -16.32 2.83 14.64
C PRO A 236 -15.39 4.04 14.43
N ALA A 237 -15.17 4.82 15.48
CA ALA A 237 -14.37 6.05 15.43
C ALA A 237 -12.85 5.81 15.22
N ASN A 238 -12.41 4.56 15.08
CA ASN A 238 -11.00 4.17 15.02
C ASN A 238 -10.40 4.13 13.60
N TYR A 239 -11.20 4.36 12.56
CA TYR A 239 -10.72 4.46 11.18
C TYR A 239 -11.50 5.49 10.34
N ALA A 240 -10.89 5.95 9.26
CA ALA A 240 -11.55 6.74 8.23
C ALA A 240 -11.84 5.88 6.98
N PHE A 241 -13.00 6.06 6.36
CA PHE A 241 -13.30 5.49 5.05
C PHE A 241 -13.05 6.53 3.96
N ILE A 242 -12.15 6.21 3.03
CA ILE A 242 -11.77 7.07 1.91
C ILE A 242 -12.43 6.49 0.66
N SER A 243 -13.55 7.09 0.24
CA SER A 243 -14.26 6.69 -0.97
C SER A 243 -13.46 7.01 -2.23
N LEU A 244 -13.45 6.09 -3.19
CA LEU A 244 -12.95 6.30 -4.55
C LEU A 244 -14.07 6.67 -5.54
N ARG A 245 -15.35 6.58 -5.13
CA ARG A 245 -16.44 7.17 -5.90
C ARG A 245 -16.28 8.68 -5.92
N ALA A 246 -16.42 9.28 -7.10
CA ALA A 246 -16.52 10.74 -7.22
C ALA A 246 -17.67 11.23 -6.33
N ALA A 247 -17.39 12.27 -5.54
CA ALA A 247 -18.40 12.97 -4.74
C ALA A 247 -19.36 13.77 -5.63
#